data_AF-Q8ENH2-F1
#
_entry.id   AF-Q8ENH2-F1
#
_cell.length_a   1.000
_cell.length_b   1.000
_cell.length_c   1.000
_cell.angle_alpha   90.00
_cell.angle_beta   90.00
_cell.angle_gamma   90.00
#
_symmetry.space_group_name_H-M   'P 1'
#
loop_
_entity.id
_entity.type
_entity.pdbx_description
1 polymer ?
#
loop_
_entity_poly.entity_id
_entity_poly.type
_entity_poly.pdbx_seq_one_letter_code
_entity_poly.pdbx_strand_id
1 'polypeptide(L)'
;MRVTNRRKKMFILLTITLMTMFSYRINPASAADQNTDKIFQQDEISEVNIELDEQDFQSMLDNPMEEEYQVASVTYNGQTIENTGVRVKGNSSLRSVASSESDRYSFKLKFDEYIDQDLEGYTKINLNNNFADPSYMREYLTYELMEKMGLPTPNYSYVNVYVNGEHYGFYLAVENIEENYLDRNFNDTSGNLYKADSGASLIWEEGMEVEDTSLNLKIGLEGNTSLLSFIEGLNTGEKVEDYFDVDTYLRYLAVSTVVANMDSYQGMMSHNYYLYEQDGKFTFLPWDHNMSFAGMMGSDPSELLIDEPTAGAVENFPLVDYVLSNDDYKQIYHQYVQETVDLLDNFEERVNSLENLIGTAVENDPTAFYSYEEFTANIGDQEVDGYPGLVGFITNRLEHVQQQLDGEIASYNNGEGLQSNMPAGGMPDDAAGAMPQMNGDLEDGVGGMQRNGEQMQEGGMPEVNGEEMPDMQEGGMPGMRQEGMPGRMQGTNQDATENQKFEFWVVVISVIVLICSILFVNLFKRYHR
;
A
#
# COMPACT_ATOMS: atom_id res chain seq x y z
N MET A 1 -55.88 -11.04 -12.52
CA MET A 1 -54.84 -10.00 -12.76
C MET A 1 -54.54 -9.05 -11.59
N ARG A 2 -55.48 -8.64 -10.71
CA ARG A 2 -55.11 -7.73 -9.58
C ARG A 2 -54.26 -8.34 -8.45
N VAL A 3 -54.23 -9.66 -8.29
CA VAL A 3 -53.50 -10.35 -7.20
C VAL A 3 -51.99 -10.51 -7.51
N THR A 4 -51.62 -10.65 -8.78
CA THR A 4 -50.22 -10.85 -9.21
C THR A 4 -49.35 -9.60 -9.03
N ASN A 5 -49.87 -8.40 -9.29
CA ASN A 5 -49.10 -7.16 -9.08
C ASN A 5 -48.84 -6.84 -7.61
N ARG A 6 -49.70 -7.26 -6.67
CA ARG A 6 -49.39 -7.15 -5.23
C ARG A 6 -48.26 -8.09 -4.83
N ARG A 7 -48.20 -9.31 -5.38
CA ARG A 7 -47.11 -10.26 -5.09
C ARG A 7 -45.76 -9.79 -5.63
N LYS A 8 -45.70 -9.24 -6.86
CA LYS A 8 -44.45 -8.64 -7.38
C LYS A 8 -43.98 -7.43 -6.57
N LYS A 9 -44.87 -6.48 -6.23
CA LYS A 9 -44.50 -5.33 -5.39
C LYS A 9 -44.09 -5.73 -3.97
N MET A 10 -44.69 -6.78 -3.40
CA MET A 10 -44.32 -7.29 -2.09
C MET A 10 -42.99 -8.06 -2.11
N PHE A 11 -42.64 -8.73 -3.22
CA PHE A 11 -41.31 -9.34 -3.40
C PHE A 11 -40.22 -8.27 -3.51
N ILE A 12 -40.43 -7.24 -4.32
CA ILE A 12 -39.48 -6.12 -4.48
C ILE A 12 -39.29 -5.36 -3.16
N LEU A 13 -40.37 -5.14 -2.39
CA LEU A 13 -40.22 -4.58 -1.04
C LEU A 13 -39.44 -5.52 -0.12
N LEU A 14 -39.65 -6.84 -0.21
CA LEU A 14 -38.97 -7.81 0.64
C LEU A 14 -37.48 -7.93 0.31
N THR A 15 -37.06 -7.85 -0.95
CA THR A 15 -35.63 -7.81 -1.32
C THR A 15 -34.96 -6.50 -0.90
N ILE A 16 -35.62 -5.36 -1.06
CA ILE A 16 -35.09 -4.06 -0.55
C ILE A 16 -35.00 -4.07 0.99
N THR A 17 -35.97 -4.70 1.68
CA THR A 17 -35.93 -4.86 3.15
C THR A 17 -34.89 -5.91 3.58
N LEU A 18 -34.58 -6.92 2.75
CA LEU A 18 -33.49 -7.86 3.04
C LEU A 18 -32.11 -7.25 2.79
N MET A 19 -31.92 -6.49 1.70
CA MET A 19 -30.65 -5.78 1.46
C MET A 19 -30.38 -4.78 2.58
N THR A 20 -31.36 -3.95 2.96
CA THR A 20 -31.23 -3.03 4.12
C THR A 20 -31.11 -3.74 5.48
N MET A 21 -31.46 -5.02 5.60
CA MET A 21 -31.17 -5.84 6.80
C MET A 21 -29.82 -6.58 6.74
N PHE A 22 -29.24 -6.76 5.55
CA PHE A 22 -27.89 -7.27 5.37
C PHE A 22 -26.85 -6.15 5.56
N SER A 23 -27.13 -4.96 5.02
CA SER A 23 -26.40 -3.71 5.32
C SER A 23 -26.50 -3.26 6.79
N TYR A 24 -27.31 -3.92 7.62
CA TYR A 24 -27.40 -3.70 9.08
C TYR A 24 -26.92 -4.90 9.91
N ARG A 25 -26.11 -5.78 9.27
CA ARG A 25 -25.26 -6.77 9.95
C ARG A 25 -23.77 -6.60 9.65
N ILE A 26 -23.37 -5.42 9.17
CA ILE A 26 -22.17 -4.81 9.74
C ILE A 26 -22.46 -4.74 11.24
N ASN A 27 -21.72 -5.52 12.03
CA ASN A 27 -21.71 -5.36 13.47
C ASN A 27 -21.31 -3.90 13.69
N PRO A 28 -22.10 -3.03 14.36
CA PRO A 28 -21.57 -1.74 14.73
C PRO A 28 -20.39 -2.03 15.64
N ALA A 29 -19.17 -1.87 15.10
CA ALA A 29 -17.96 -1.77 15.90
C ALA A 29 -18.32 -0.81 17.02
N SER A 30 -18.12 -1.27 18.26
CA SER A 30 -18.76 -0.69 19.43
C SER A 30 -18.66 0.84 19.38
N ALA A 31 -19.78 1.56 19.46
CA ALA A 31 -19.78 3.02 19.69
C ALA A 31 -19.33 3.38 21.13
N ALA A 32 -18.42 2.55 21.64
CA ALA A 32 -17.71 2.49 22.89
C ALA A 32 -16.56 1.49 22.68
N ASP A 33 -15.72 1.72 21.68
CA ASP A 33 -14.31 1.89 21.99
C ASP A 33 -13.83 3.20 21.33
N GLN A 34 -13.56 4.20 22.18
CA GLN A 34 -12.69 5.29 21.78
C GLN A 34 -11.28 4.73 21.98
N ASN A 35 -10.87 3.86 21.05
CA ASN A 35 -9.52 3.37 21.01
C ASN A 35 -8.65 4.55 20.58
N THR A 36 -8.22 5.33 21.57
CA THR A 36 -7.27 6.43 21.38
C THR A 36 -5.93 5.79 21.11
N ASP A 37 -5.71 5.39 19.85
CA ASP A 37 -4.40 5.01 19.37
C ASP A 37 -3.45 6.17 19.70
N LYS A 38 -2.50 5.91 20.61
CA LYS A 38 -1.56 6.91 21.10
C LYS A 38 -0.37 7.08 20.16
N ILE A 39 -0.31 6.30 19.09
CA ILE A 39 0.79 6.23 18.13
C ILE A 39 0.35 6.93 16.85
N PHE A 40 -0.73 6.46 16.23
CA PHE A 40 -1.22 7.01 14.95
C PHE A 40 -2.31 8.07 15.14
N GLN A 41 -1.92 9.21 15.70
CA GLN A 41 -2.81 10.35 15.90
C GLN A 41 -2.87 11.23 14.64
N GLN A 42 -4.00 11.25 13.93
CA GLN A 42 -4.16 11.98 12.66
C GLN A 42 -4.40 13.51 12.82
N ASP A 43 -4.84 13.95 14.01
CA ASP A 43 -5.21 15.34 14.31
C ASP A 43 -4.07 16.19 14.92
N GLU A 44 -2.94 15.58 15.29
CA GLU A 44 -1.77 16.25 15.88
C GLU A 44 -0.45 15.65 15.37
N ILE A 45 0.64 16.40 15.47
CA ILE A 45 1.97 15.91 15.11
C ILE A 45 2.58 15.26 16.34
N SER A 46 2.89 13.96 16.23
CA SER A 46 3.48 13.17 17.31
C SER A 46 5.00 13.38 17.39
N GLU A 47 5.61 13.07 18.54
CA GLU A 47 7.07 13.16 18.73
C GLU A 47 7.68 11.77 18.85
N VAL A 48 8.73 11.52 18.05
CA VAL A 48 9.52 10.28 18.06
C VAL A 48 10.97 10.63 18.35
N ASN A 49 11.44 10.28 19.54
CA ASN A 49 12.84 10.47 19.95
C ASN A 49 13.57 9.14 19.86
N ILE A 50 14.71 9.10 19.16
CA ILE A 50 15.57 7.94 18.98
C ILE A 50 16.91 8.22 19.67
N GLU A 51 17.27 7.45 20.68
CA GLU A 51 18.54 7.53 21.39
C GLU A 51 19.40 6.29 21.10
N LEU A 52 20.59 6.47 20.52
CA LEU A 52 21.53 5.40 20.15
C LEU A 52 22.99 5.89 20.14
N ASP A 53 23.97 4.98 20.09
CA ASP A 53 25.40 5.37 20.03
C ASP A 53 25.68 6.19 18.76
N GLU A 54 26.45 7.28 18.90
CA GLU A 54 26.79 8.17 17.78
C GLU A 54 27.56 7.44 16.67
N GLN A 55 28.36 6.42 17.00
CA GLN A 55 29.09 5.62 16.01
C GLN A 55 28.17 4.64 15.28
N ASP A 56 27.20 4.05 15.98
CA ASP A 56 26.23 3.13 15.39
C ASP A 56 25.29 3.91 14.43
N PHE A 57 24.85 5.11 14.84
CA PHE A 57 24.11 6.02 13.97
C PHE A 57 24.91 6.43 12.74
N GLN A 58 26.17 6.88 12.91
CA GLN A 58 27.01 7.25 11.77
C GLN A 58 27.30 6.04 10.86
N SER A 59 27.55 4.85 11.41
CA SER A 59 27.78 3.64 10.62
C SER A 59 26.58 3.24 9.77
N MET A 60 25.36 3.48 10.27
CA MET A 60 24.11 3.28 9.53
C MET A 60 23.95 4.29 8.38
N LEU A 61 24.39 5.54 8.54
CA LEU A 61 24.41 6.56 7.47
C LEU A 61 25.53 6.34 6.45
N ASP A 62 26.69 5.85 6.89
CA ASP A 62 27.86 5.55 6.05
C ASP A 62 27.66 4.28 5.20
N ASN A 63 26.83 3.32 5.67
CA ASN A 63 26.60 2.02 5.03
C ASN A 63 25.09 1.72 4.83
N PRO A 64 24.32 2.64 4.21
CA PRO A 64 22.85 2.59 4.22
C PRO A 64 22.28 1.41 3.43
N MET A 65 23.05 0.85 2.49
CA MET A 65 22.66 -0.31 1.67
C MET A 65 22.69 -1.64 2.44
N GLU A 66 23.38 -1.71 3.58
CA GLU A 66 23.44 -2.95 4.37
C GLU A 66 22.15 -3.19 5.18
N GLU A 67 21.32 -2.14 5.36
CA GLU A 67 20.07 -2.17 6.14
C GLU A 67 20.24 -2.83 7.54
N GLU A 68 21.40 -2.64 8.18
CA GLU A 68 21.70 -3.23 9.50
C GLU A 68 20.93 -2.51 10.62
N TYR A 69 20.31 -3.29 11.51
CA TYR A 69 19.65 -2.77 12.70
C TYR A 69 20.66 -2.38 13.78
N GLN A 70 20.57 -1.14 14.25
CA GLN A 70 21.28 -0.61 15.41
C GLN A 70 20.37 -0.62 16.65
N VAL A 71 20.96 -0.80 17.83
CA VAL A 71 20.23 -0.83 19.09
C VAL A 71 19.94 0.60 19.56
N ALA A 72 18.66 0.93 19.75
CA ALA A 72 18.22 2.23 20.24
C ALA A 72 17.24 2.11 21.43
N SER A 73 17.10 3.19 22.18
CA SER A 73 15.89 3.48 22.94
C SER A 73 15.01 4.42 22.12
N VAL A 74 13.72 4.09 21.97
CA VAL A 74 12.77 4.89 21.19
C VAL A 74 11.64 5.37 22.08
N THR A 75 11.45 6.68 22.17
CA THR A 75 10.32 7.30 22.88
C THR A 75 9.32 7.88 21.88
N TYR A 76 8.17 7.22 21.75
CA TYR A 76 7.05 7.65 20.89
C TYR A 76 5.94 8.22 21.78
N ASN A 77 5.59 9.49 21.62
CA ASN A 77 4.57 10.18 22.44
C ASN A 77 4.71 9.95 23.97
N GLY A 78 5.96 9.98 24.45
CA GLY A 78 6.31 9.77 25.86
C GLY A 78 6.33 8.30 26.33
N GLN A 79 6.12 7.33 25.43
CA GLN A 79 6.28 5.90 25.71
C GLN A 79 7.64 5.41 25.22
N THR A 80 8.53 5.08 26.16
CA THR A 80 9.91 4.63 25.88
C THR A 80 10.01 3.12 25.77
N ILE A 81 10.53 2.62 24.65
CA ILE A 81 10.83 1.21 24.38
C ILE A 81 12.35 1.04 24.17
N GLU A 82 12.98 0.39 25.13
CA GLU A 82 14.41 0.06 25.14
C GLU A 82 14.73 -1.15 24.25
N ASN A 83 15.92 -1.21 23.66
CA ASN A 83 16.34 -2.29 22.76
C ASN A 83 15.45 -2.39 21.50
N THR A 84 15.05 -1.25 20.96
CA THR A 84 14.41 -1.16 19.65
C THR A 84 15.48 -1.29 18.56
N GLY A 85 15.25 -2.12 17.55
CA GLY A 85 16.04 -2.12 16.32
C GLY A 85 15.66 -0.91 15.46
N VAL A 86 16.64 -0.07 15.14
CA VAL A 86 16.47 1.06 14.22
C VAL A 86 17.41 0.89 13.04
N ARG A 87 16.88 1.08 11.83
CA ARG A 87 17.66 1.10 10.60
C ARG A 87 17.10 2.09 9.59
N VAL A 88 17.94 2.55 8.66
CA VAL A 88 17.46 3.17 7.42
C VAL A 88 16.72 2.14 6.56
N LYS A 89 15.77 2.59 5.73
CA LYS A 89 14.97 1.74 4.85
C LYS A 89 14.67 2.38 3.50
N GLY A 90 14.23 1.55 2.55
CA GLY A 90 13.60 1.98 1.30
C GLY A 90 14.16 1.21 0.11
N ASN A 91 13.67 1.53 -1.09
CA ASN A 91 14.18 0.98 -2.34
C ASN A 91 14.80 2.12 -3.17
N SER A 92 13.96 2.86 -3.92
CA SER A 92 14.39 4.04 -4.67
C SER A 92 14.79 5.20 -3.78
N SER A 93 14.03 5.48 -2.71
CA SER A 93 14.34 6.54 -1.73
C SER A 93 15.66 6.30 -1.01
N LEU A 94 15.93 5.06 -0.57
CA LEU A 94 17.18 4.68 0.09
C LEU A 94 18.40 4.88 -0.83
N ARG A 95 18.31 4.40 -2.08
CA ARG A 95 19.38 4.60 -3.09
C ARG A 95 19.58 6.06 -3.46
N SER A 96 18.50 6.82 -3.63
CA SER A 96 18.57 8.23 -4.02
C SER A 96 19.30 9.05 -2.96
N VAL A 97 18.91 8.92 -1.69
CA VAL A 97 19.56 9.62 -0.56
C VAL A 97 21.03 9.21 -0.47
N ALA A 98 21.35 7.91 -0.52
CA ALA A 98 22.73 7.40 -0.50
C ALA A 98 23.61 7.79 -1.71
N SER A 99 23.01 8.31 -2.77
CA SER A 99 23.71 8.86 -3.94
C SER A 99 23.83 10.38 -3.94
N SER A 100 23.40 11.04 -2.85
CA SER A 100 23.29 12.48 -2.70
C SER A 100 24.07 13.01 -1.50
N GLU A 101 24.08 14.33 -1.31
CA GLU A 101 24.60 14.99 -0.11
C GLU A 101 23.53 15.13 1.01
N SER A 102 22.36 14.48 0.86
CA SER A 102 21.32 14.44 1.88
C SER A 102 21.48 13.21 2.76
N ASP A 103 21.35 13.39 4.07
CA ASP A 103 21.24 12.28 5.04
C ASP A 103 19.78 11.90 5.33
N ARG A 104 18.78 12.44 4.62
CA ARG A 104 17.35 12.29 4.97
C ARG A 104 16.78 10.91 4.60
N TYR A 105 17.23 9.86 5.28
CA TYR A 105 16.71 8.50 5.07
C TYR A 105 15.32 8.32 5.68
N SER A 106 14.53 7.40 5.12
CA SER A 106 13.41 6.78 5.86
C SER A 106 13.96 5.84 6.93
N PHE A 107 13.30 5.72 8.07
CA PHE A 107 13.64 4.72 9.10
C PHE A 107 12.62 3.59 9.19
N LYS A 108 13.08 2.44 9.71
CA LYS A 108 12.24 1.38 10.25
C LYS A 108 12.56 1.21 11.73
N LEU A 109 11.53 1.38 12.55
CA LEU A 109 11.53 1.00 13.96
C LEU A 109 11.03 -0.44 14.07
N LYS A 110 11.79 -1.31 14.73
CA LYS A 110 11.42 -2.70 15.00
C LYS A 110 11.62 -2.99 16.49
N PHE A 111 10.53 -2.94 17.24
CA PHE A 111 10.55 -3.11 18.69
C PHE A 111 10.94 -4.54 19.10
N ASP A 112 10.59 -5.53 18.27
CA ASP A 112 10.81 -6.96 18.50
C ASP A 112 12.17 -7.50 17.95
N GLU A 113 13.11 -6.65 17.53
CA GLU A 113 14.36 -7.09 16.88
C GLU A 113 15.26 -7.91 17.80
N TYR A 114 15.46 -7.44 19.05
CA TYR A 114 16.41 -8.07 19.99
C TYR A 114 15.73 -8.80 21.15
N ILE A 115 14.51 -8.41 21.51
CA ILE A 115 13.69 -9.00 22.58
C ILE A 115 12.21 -9.00 22.18
N ASP A 116 11.44 -9.97 22.66
CA ASP A 116 9.99 -10.11 22.42
C ASP A 116 9.22 -8.99 23.17
N GLN A 117 8.85 -7.93 22.45
CA GLN A 117 8.12 -6.75 22.94
C GLN A 117 7.43 -5.99 21.79
N ASP A 118 6.47 -5.13 22.16
CA ASP A 118 5.71 -4.27 21.24
C ASP A 118 5.51 -2.85 21.82
N LEU A 119 5.09 -1.93 20.97
CA LEU A 119 4.60 -0.60 21.34
C LEU A 119 3.08 -0.56 21.09
N GLU A 120 2.27 -0.77 22.12
CA GLU A 120 0.79 -0.75 22.04
C GLU A 120 0.25 -1.73 20.95
N GLY A 121 0.88 -2.90 20.84
CA GLY A 121 0.61 -3.93 19.83
C GLY A 121 1.47 -3.81 18.56
N TYR A 122 2.08 -2.65 18.27
CA TYR A 122 2.93 -2.48 17.10
C TYR A 122 4.33 -3.09 17.32
N THR A 123 4.71 -4.08 16.53
CA THR A 123 6.08 -4.62 16.47
C THR A 123 6.98 -3.80 15.54
N LYS A 124 6.41 -3.18 14.49
CA LYS A 124 7.14 -2.38 13.50
C LYS A 124 6.38 -1.12 13.08
N ILE A 125 7.12 -0.01 12.98
CA ILE A 125 6.63 1.27 12.44
C ILE A 125 7.62 1.77 11.39
N ASN A 126 7.10 2.24 10.27
CA ASN A 126 7.87 2.88 9.21
C ASN A 126 7.82 4.39 9.39
N LEU A 127 8.97 5.07 9.36
CA LEU A 127 9.05 6.52 9.29
C LEU A 127 9.42 6.89 7.85
N ASN A 128 8.43 7.28 7.05
CA ASN A 128 8.60 7.67 5.65
C ASN A 128 9.09 9.12 5.56
N ASN A 129 10.18 9.33 4.82
CA ASN A 129 10.86 10.61 4.64
C ASN A 129 10.18 11.58 3.65
N ASN A 130 8.98 11.25 3.16
CA ASN A 130 8.24 11.98 2.12
C ASN A 130 9.07 12.16 0.82
N PHE A 131 9.85 11.14 0.46
CA PHE A 131 10.58 11.11 -0.81
C PHE A 131 9.62 11.22 -2.00
N ALA A 132 10.00 12.04 -2.98
CA ALA A 132 9.21 12.32 -4.19
C ALA A 132 7.80 12.92 -3.93
N ASP A 133 7.61 13.57 -2.77
CA ASP A 133 6.39 14.29 -2.45
C ASP A 133 6.67 15.71 -1.89
N PRO A 134 6.71 16.75 -2.76
CA PRO A 134 6.86 18.13 -2.29
C PRO A 134 5.73 18.62 -1.40
N SER A 135 4.56 17.96 -1.44
CA SER A 135 3.39 18.35 -0.63
C SER A 135 3.40 17.75 0.77
N TYR A 136 4.19 16.70 1.03
CA TYR A 136 4.13 15.87 2.25
C TYR A 136 2.76 15.21 2.51
N MET A 137 1.77 15.32 1.61
CA MET A 137 0.37 14.94 1.83
C MET A 137 -0.12 13.78 0.94
N ARG A 138 0.61 13.34 -0.09
CA ARG A 138 0.09 12.39 -1.10
C ARG A 138 -0.28 11.04 -0.50
N GLU A 139 0.62 10.46 0.30
CA GLU A 139 0.36 9.18 0.98
C GLU A 139 -0.77 9.32 2.03
N TYR A 140 -0.71 10.36 2.87
CA TYR A 140 -1.72 10.66 3.89
C TYR A 140 -3.13 10.80 3.29
N LEU A 141 -3.29 11.64 2.26
CA LEU A 141 -4.58 11.90 1.62
C LEU A 141 -5.12 10.66 0.89
N THR A 142 -4.23 9.83 0.34
CA THR A 142 -4.65 8.59 -0.33
C THR A 142 -5.17 7.57 0.66
N TYR A 143 -4.49 7.32 1.77
CA TYR A 143 -5.03 6.45 2.82
C TYR A 143 -6.33 7.02 3.41
N GLU A 144 -6.46 8.34 3.60
CA GLU A 144 -7.69 8.98 4.10
C GLU A 144 -8.90 8.72 3.18
N LEU A 145 -8.69 8.77 1.86
CA LEU A 145 -9.71 8.44 0.87
C LEU A 145 -10.06 6.95 0.91
N MET A 146 -9.05 6.09 1.04
CA MET A 146 -9.25 4.64 1.14
C MET A 146 -10.04 4.24 2.38
N GLU A 147 -9.76 4.86 3.53
CA GLU A 147 -10.54 4.68 4.77
C GLU A 147 -12.01 5.08 4.60
N LYS A 148 -12.27 6.24 3.97
CA LYS A 148 -13.64 6.71 3.69
C LYS A 148 -14.38 5.77 2.73
N MET A 149 -13.67 5.16 1.78
CA MET A 149 -14.18 4.11 0.90
C MET A 149 -14.30 2.73 1.58
N GLY A 150 -13.92 2.60 2.86
CA GLY A 150 -14.05 1.37 3.65
C GLY A 150 -13.00 0.30 3.34
N LEU A 151 -11.83 0.69 2.82
CA LEU A 151 -10.69 -0.20 2.60
C LEU A 151 -9.86 -0.37 3.89
N PRO A 152 -9.24 -1.53 4.12
CA PRO A 152 -8.35 -1.74 5.27
C PRO A 152 -6.97 -1.10 5.00
N THR A 153 -6.73 0.08 5.56
CA THR A 153 -5.46 0.84 5.45
C THR A 153 -4.51 0.58 6.62
N PRO A 154 -3.18 0.65 6.42
CA PRO A 154 -2.25 0.80 7.54
C PRO A 154 -2.58 2.11 8.28
N ASN A 155 -2.49 2.13 9.60
CA ASN A 155 -2.61 3.37 10.37
C ASN A 155 -1.45 4.31 10.03
N TYR A 156 -1.69 5.62 10.04
CA TYR A 156 -0.69 6.64 9.68
C TYR A 156 -0.88 7.95 10.45
N SER A 157 0.21 8.68 10.68
CA SER A 157 0.24 9.97 11.38
C SER A 157 1.49 10.77 11.02
N TYR A 158 1.45 12.08 11.22
CA TYR A 158 2.65 12.92 11.07
C TYR A 158 3.49 12.91 12.34
N VAL A 159 4.82 12.89 12.20
CA VAL A 159 5.75 12.89 13.32
C VAL A 159 6.91 13.87 13.12
N ASN A 160 7.36 14.49 14.22
CA ASN A 160 8.71 15.04 14.29
C ASN A 160 9.67 13.97 14.85
N VAL A 161 10.72 13.68 14.10
CA VAL A 161 11.78 12.74 14.49
C VAL A 161 12.93 13.52 15.12
N TYR A 162 13.38 13.07 16.28
CA TYR A 162 14.56 13.55 16.97
C TYR A 162 15.56 12.40 17.09
N VAL A 163 16.84 12.67 16.86
CA VAL A 163 17.93 11.70 17.05
C VAL A 163 18.93 12.28 18.04
N ASN A 164 19.21 11.55 19.12
CA ASN A 164 20.12 11.96 20.20
C ASN A 164 19.85 13.38 20.77
N GLY A 165 18.58 13.79 20.78
CA GLY A 165 18.10 15.07 21.31
C GLY A 165 18.07 16.23 20.30
N GLU A 166 18.59 16.06 19.09
CA GLU A 166 18.50 17.04 18.01
C GLU A 166 17.31 16.74 17.08
N HIS A 167 16.63 17.76 16.58
CA HIS A 167 15.55 17.59 15.59
C HIS A 167 16.17 17.13 14.27
N TYR A 168 15.67 16.02 13.74
CA TYR A 168 16.22 15.38 12.54
C TYR A 168 15.34 15.61 11.31
N GLY A 169 14.01 15.63 11.46
CA GLY A 169 13.10 16.00 10.37
C GLY A 169 11.63 15.71 10.65
N PHE A 170 10.78 16.05 9.69
CA PHE A 170 9.34 15.87 9.71
C PHE A 170 8.89 14.76 8.75
N TYR A 171 8.29 13.71 9.30
CA TYR A 171 8.06 12.42 8.65
C TYR A 171 6.58 12.03 8.66
N LEU A 172 6.18 11.14 7.74
CA LEU A 172 4.94 10.39 7.86
C LEU A 172 5.24 9.04 8.51
N ALA A 173 4.69 8.77 9.69
CA ALA A 173 4.70 7.44 10.28
C ALA A 173 3.61 6.58 9.66
N VAL A 174 3.94 5.34 9.28
CA VAL A 174 3.01 4.36 8.69
C VAL A 174 3.19 3.00 9.37
N GLU A 175 2.08 2.42 9.81
CA GLU A 175 2.01 1.06 10.35
C GLU A 175 2.57 0.05 9.33
N ASN A 176 3.38 -0.89 9.80
CA ASN A 176 3.81 -1.98 8.94
C ASN A 176 2.69 -3.03 8.86
N ILE A 177 2.23 -3.38 7.65
CA ILE A 177 1.22 -4.43 7.44
C ILE A 177 1.80 -5.80 7.88
N GLU A 178 1.41 -6.21 9.09
CA GLU A 178 1.88 -7.36 9.87
C GLU A 178 0.78 -7.74 10.92
N GLU A 179 1.11 -8.51 11.96
CA GLU A 179 0.15 -9.13 12.89
C GLU A 179 -0.89 -8.15 13.49
N ASN A 180 -0.49 -6.97 13.99
CA ASN A 180 -1.42 -6.00 14.59
C ASN A 180 -2.42 -5.44 13.56
N TYR A 181 -1.93 -5.08 12.37
CA TYR A 181 -2.77 -4.68 11.25
C TYR A 181 -3.80 -5.77 10.92
N LEU A 182 -3.37 -7.04 10.91
CA LEU A 182 -4.26 -8.16 10.64
C LEU A 182 -5.30 -8.32 11.76
N ASP A 183 -4.91 -8.28 13.04
CA ASP A 183 -5.81 -8.44 14.18
C ASP A 183 -6.85 -7.29 14.26
N ARG A 184 -6.49 -6.09 13.76
CA ARG A 184 -7.37 -4.91 13.67
C ARG A 184 -8.39 -5.01 12.54
N ASN A 185 -8.01 -5.57 11.39
CA ASN A 185 -8.83 -5.54 10.16
C ASN A 185 -9.54 -6.87 9.84
N PHE A 186 -9.07 -8.00 10.39
CA PHE A 186 -9.52 -9.34 10.01
C PHE A 186 -9.93 -10.20 11.23
N ASN A 187 -10.94 -11.06 11.04
CA ASN A 187 -11.46 -11.92 12.12
C ASN A 187 -10.63 -13.20 12.36
N ASP A 188 -9.72 -13.53 11.44
CA ASP A 188 -8.81 -14.67 11.51
C ASP A 188 -7.46 -14.19 10.98
N THR A 189 -6.42 -14.30 11.80
CA THR A 189 -5.06 -13.86 11.49
C THR A 189 -4.09 -15.00 11.19
N SER A 190 -4.60 -16.24 11.08
CA SER A 190 -3.79 -17.44 10.82
C SER A 190 -3.45 -17.70 9.34
N GLY A 191 -4.04 -16.91 8.43
CA GLY A 191 -3.83 -17.01 6.99
C GLY A 191 -2.50 -16.42 6.48
N ASN A 192 -2.27 -16.52 5.17
CA ASN A 192 -1.01 -16.09 4.55
C ASN A 192 -1.05 -14.62 4.09
N LEU A 193 -0.04 -13.84 4.49
CA LEU A 193 0.21 -12.48 4.03
C LEU A 193 1.37 -12.44 3.03
N TYR A 194 1.11 -11.95 1.83
CA TYR A 194 2.10 -11.78 0.76
C TYR A 194 2.31 -10.30 0.47
N LYS A 195 3.57 -9.87 0.30
CA LYS A 195 3.92 -8.53 -0.20
C LYS A 195 4.35 -8.59 -1.66
N ALA A 196 3.78 -7.74 -2.50
CA ALA A 196 4.24 -7.54 -3.86
C ALA A 196 5.62 -6.88 -3.91
N ASP A 197 6.50 -7.44 -4.72
CA ASP A 197 7.70 -6.80 -5.24
C ASP A 197 7.50 -6.44 -6.72
N SER A 198 8.49 -5.79 -7.34
CA SER A 198 8.50 -5.46 -8.76
C SER A 198 8.16 -6.68 -9.63
N GLY A 199 7.15 -6.51 -10.49
CA GLY A 199 6.70 -7.52 -11.45
C GLY A 199 5.59 -8.45 -10.96
N ALA A 200 4.99 -8.20 -9.78
CA ALA A 200 3.86 -8.99 -9.27
C ALA A 200 2.54 -8.67 -10.02
N SER A 201 2.49 -9.01 -11.31
CA SER A 201 1.38 -8.73 -12.23
C SER A 201 0.15 -9.63 -12.03
N LEU A 202 0.29 -10.77 -11.35
CA LEU A 202 -0.73 -11.82 -11.24
C LEU A 202 -1.09 -12.48 -12.59
N ILE A 203 -0.18 -12.48 -13.56
CA ILE A 203 -0.32 -13.27 -14.80
C ILE A 203 -0.05 -14.76 -14.51
N TRP A 204 -0.85 -15.65 -15.09
CA TRP A 204 -0.69 -17.10 -14.96
C TRP A 204 0.19 -17.68 -16.09
N GLU A 205 1.17 -18.50 -15.74
CA GLU A 205 1.93 -19.33 -16.68
C GLU A 205 1.85 -20.82 -16.30
N GLU A 206 1.71 -21.72 -17.29
CA GLU A 206 1.55 -23.16 -17.04
C GLU A 206 2.82 -23.74 -16.39
N GLY A 207 2.70 -24.10 -15.10
CA GLY A 207 3.80 -24.67 -14.31
C GLY A 207 4.63 -23.64 -13.54
N MET A 208 4.14 -22.40 -13.38
CA MET A 208 4.73 -21.44 -12.44
C MET A 208 4.59 -21.91 -10.98
N GLU A 209 5.59 -21.60 -10.16
CA GLU A 209 5.58 -21.81 -8.71
C GLU A 209 5.38 -20.46 -7.98
N VAL A 210 5.28 -20.49 -6.65
CA VAL A 210 5.04 -19.25 -5.86
C VAL A 210 6.18 -18.26 -6.02
N GLU A 211 7.42 -18.74 -6.14
CA GLU A 211 8.63 -17.93 -6.30
C GLU A 211 8.64 -17.13 -7.61
N ASP A 212 7.90 -17.56 -8.64
CA ASP A 212 7.82 -16.87 -9.94
C ASP A 212 6.84 -15.67 -9.93
N THR A 213 6.07 -15.49 -8.85
CA THR A 213 4.98 -14.49 -8.77
C THR A 213 5.41 -13.08 -8.35
N SER A 214 6.67 -12.87 -7.95
CA SER A 214 7.14 -11.68 -7.21
C SER A 214 6.37 -11.38 -5.91
N LEU A 215 5.56 -12.32 -5.38
CA LEU A 215 4.84 -12.16 -4.10
C LEU A 215 5.59 -12.84 -2.95
N ASN A 216 6.23 -12.03 -2.12
CA ASN A 216 7.02 -12.47 -0.99
C ASN A 216 6.12 -12.77 0.22
N LEU A 217 6.06 -14.04 0.67
CA LEU A 217 5.40 -14.41 1.93
C LEU A 217 6.04 -13.66 3.12
N LYS A 218 5.20 -13.06 3.98
CA LYS A 218 5.61 -12.32 5.19
C LYS A 218 5.11 -12.97 6.47
N ILE A 219 3.86 -13.42 6.48
CA ILE A 219 3.24 -14.19 7.57
C ILE A 219 2.54 -15.39 6.94
N GLY A 220 2.53 -16.52 7.64
CA GLY A 220 1.80 -17.74 7.24
C GLY A 220 2.69 -18.95 7.02
N LEU A 221 2.23 -19.89 6.20
CA LEU A 221 2.89 -21.18 5.95
C LEU A 221 3.39 -21.30 4.51
N GLU A 222 4.65 -21.72 4.36
CA GLU A 222 5.25 -22.14 3.09
C GLU A 222 4.48 -23.33 2.47
N GLY A 223 4.44 -23.40 1.14
CA GLY A 223 3.75 -24.48 0.41
C GLY A 223 2.22 -24.37 0.35
N ASN A 224 1.65 -23.22 0.73
CA ASN A 224 0.24 -22.90 0.49
C ASN A 224 0.00 -22.63 -1.00
N THR A 225 -0.74 -23.52 -1.67
CA THR A 225 -1.01 -23.44 -3.11
C THR A 225 -2.18 -22.51 -3.46
N SER A 226 -2.86 -21.93 -2.47
CA SER A 226 -4.06 -21.10 -2.72
C SER A 226 -3.75 -19.89 -3.60
N LEU A 227 -2.54 -19.32 -3.49
CA LEU A 227 -2.09 -18.21 -4.33
C LEU A 227 -2.07 -18.60 -5.82
N LEU A 228 -1.52 -19.77 -6.15
CA LEU A 228 -1.50 -20.27 -7.52
C LEU A 228 -2.92 -20.58 -8.02
N SER A 229 -3.79 -21.14 -7.17
CA SER A 229 -5.20 -21.37 -7.51
C SER A 229 -5.98 -20.07 -7.74
N PHE A 230 -5.68 -19.01 -6.98
CA PHE A 230 -6.24 -17.68 -7.21
C PHE A 230 -5.75 -17.09 -8.54
N ILE A 231 -4.45 -17.12 -8.81
CA ILE A 231 -3.87 -16.59 -10.06
C ILE A 231 -4.41 -17.36 -11.29
N GLU A 232 -4.46 -18.70 -11.25
CA GLU A 232 -5.06 -19.52 -12.31
C GLU A 232 -6.56 -19.21 -12.47
N GLY A 233 -7.32 -19.14 -11.37
CA GLY A 233 -8.75 -18.80 -11.38
C GLY A 233 -9.04 -17.41 -11.95
N LEU A 234 -8.20 -16.42 -11.63
CA LEU A 234 -8.26 -15.06 -12.16
C LEU A 234 -8.04 -15.03 -13.67
N ASN A 235 -6.95 -15.62 -14.16
CA ASN A 235 -6.58 -15.61 -15.57
C ASN A 235 -7.50 -16.47 -16.44
N THR A 236 -8.19 -17.46 -15.86
CA THR A 236 -9.24 -18.24 -16.55
C THR A 236 -10.64 -17.62 -16.43
N GLY A 237 -10.82 -16.63 -15.54
CA GLY A 237 -12.12 -16.04 -15.22
C GLY A 237 -13.08 -17.00 -14.49
N GLU A 238 -12.62 -18.16 -14.02
CA GLU A 238 -13.46 -19.17 -13.38
C GLU A 238 -13.57 -18.95 -11.86
N LYS A 239 -14.72 -18.40 -11.43
CA LYS A 239 -15.12 -18.30 -10.01
C LYS A 239 -14.16 -17.48 -9.16
N VAL A 240 -13.67 -16.36 -9.68
CA VAL A 240 -12.72 -15.48 -8.98
C VAL A 240 -13.24 -15.07 -7.61
N GLU A 241 -14.56 -14.95 -7.42
CA GLU A 241 -15.20 -14.61 -6.14
C GLU A 241 -15.06 -15.69 -5.05
N ASP A 242 -14.86 -16.95 -5.45
CA ASP A 242 -14.54 -18.05 -4.52
C ASP A 242 -13.11 -17.89 -3.95
N TYR A 243 -12.21 -17.19 -4.66
CA TYR A 243 -10.80 -17.01 -4.31
C TYR A 243 -10.40 -15.57 -3.95
N PHE A 244 -11.24 -14.57 -4.19
CA PHE A 244 -10.85 -13.16 -4.08
C PHE A 244 -12.01 -12.24 -3.67
N ASP A 245 -11.71 -11.21 -2.89
CA ASP A 245 -12.66 -10.14 -2.56
C ASP A 245 -12.67 -9.03 -3.62
N VAL A 246 -13.49 -9.26 -4.64
CA VAL A 246 -13.71 -8.32 -5.76
C VAL A 246 -14.22 -6.96 -5.27
N ASP A 247 -15.04 -6.87 -4.21
CA ASP A 247 -15.61 -5.58 -3.78
C ASP A 247 -14.54 -4.65 -3.18
N THR A 248 -13.64 -5.20 -2.35
CA THR A 248 -12.47 -4.47 -1.84
C THR A 248 -11.58 -3.99 -2.99
N TYR A 249 -11.31 -4.83 -3.98
CA TYR A 249 -10.50 -4.40 -5.13
C TYR A 249 -11.19 -3.33 -6.00
N LEU A 250 -12.50 -3.40 -6.20
CA LEU A 250 -13.26 -2.39 -6.95
C LEU A 250 -13.18 -1.00 -6.31
N ARG A 251 -13.23 -0.93 -4.97
CA ARG A 251 -13.03 0.32 -4.22
C ARG A 251 -11.60 0.83 -4.33
N TYR A 252 -10.60 -0.07 -4.21
CA TYR A 252 -9.20 0.28 -4.39
C TYR A 252 -8.93 0.87 -5.78
N LEU A 253 -9.40 0.18 -6.83
CA LEU A 253 -9.20 0.59 -8.22
C LEU A 253 -9.86 1.96 -8.48
N ALA A 254 -11.05 2.21 -7.93
CA ALA A 254 -11.71 3.50 -8.04
C ALA A 254 -10.88 4.65 -7.42
N VAL A 255 -10.40 4.48 -6.19
CA VAL A 255 -9.52 5.49 -5.54
C VAL A 255 -8.25 5.68 -6.35
N SER A 256 -7.54 4.59 -6.65
CA SER A 256 -6.25 4.57 -7.34
C SER A 256 -6.33 5.20 -8.75
N THR A 257 -7.46 5.05 -9.44
CA THR A 257 -7.72 5.65 -10.77
C THR A 257 -8.08 7.13 -10.69
N VAL A 258 -8.86 7.56 -9.68
CA VAL A 258 -9.19 8.99 -9.52
C VAL A 258 -7.95 9.79 -9.13
N VAL A 259 -7.15 9.32 -8.16
CA VAL A 259 -5.89 9.99 -7.76
C VAL A 259 -4.72 9.70 -8.71
N ALA A 260 -4.93 8.95 -9.80
CA ALA A 260 -3.91 8.60 -10.79
C ALA A 260 -2.62 8.03 -10.18
N ASN A 261 -2.73 7.08 -9.24
CA ASN A 261 -1.57 6.43 -8.64
C ASN A 261 -1.02 5.33 -9.55
N MET A 262 -0.05 5.67 -10.40
CA MET A 262 0.61 4.74 -11.30
C MET A 262 1.87 4.07 -10.70
N ASP A 263 2.20 4.29 -9.43
CA ASP A 263 3.22 3.53 -8.70
C ASP A 263 2.58 2.40 -7.88
N SER A 264 1.88 1.50 -8.59
CA SER A 264 0.90 0.57 -7.99
C SER A 264 0.73 -0.70 -8.82
N TYR A 265 -0.27 -1.53 -8.49
CA TYR A 265 -0.58 -2.75 -9.24
C TYR A 265 -0.84 -2.48 -10.73
N GLN A 266 -1.67 -1.49 -11.05
CA GLN A 266 -1.98 -1.09 -12.43
C GLN A 266 -0.89 -0.19 -13.08
N GLY A 267 0.21 0.03 -12.36
CA GLY A 267 1.39 0.77 -12.79
C GLY A 267 2.43 -0.09 -13.52
N MET A 268 3.47 0.55 -14.06
CA MET A 268 4.51 -0.10 -14.88
C MET A 268 5.26 -1.24 -14.17
N MET A 269 5.27 -1.23 -12.83
CA MET A 269 6.05 -2.15 -11.99
C MET A 269 5.19 -3.20 -11.29
N SER A 270 3.86 -3.15 -11.40
CA SER A 270 2.89 -4.04 -10.74
C SER A 270 3.27 -4.43 -9.30
N HIS A 271 3.39 -3.43 -8.44
CA HIS A 271 3.90 -3.56 -7.07
C HIS A 271 3.14 -2.63 -6.11
N ASN A 272 3.68 -2.36 -4.92
CA ASN A 272 3.04 -1.50 -3.90
C ASN A 272 1.64 -1.98 -3.49
N TYR A 273 1.53 -3.27 -3.17
CA TYR A 273 0.36 -3.85 -2.53
C TYR A 273 0.73 -5.09 -1.69
N TYR A 274 -0.21 -5.54 -0.85
CA TYR A 274 -0.17 -6.86 -0.24
C TYR A 274 -1.43 -7.64 -0.64
N LEU A 275 -1.33 -8.96 -0.55
CA LEU A 275 -2.49 -9.86 -0.58
C LEU A 275 -2.56 -10.61 0.74
N TYR A 276 -3.73 -10.58 1.39
CA TYR A 276 -3.99 -11.39 2.58
C TYR A 276 -5.01 -12.50 2.29
N GLU A 277 -4.63 -13.74 2.55
CA GLU A 277 -5.41 -14.95 2.31
C GLU A 277 -6.10 -15.42 3.60
N GLN A 278 -7.39 -15.75 3.52
CA GLN A 278 -8.16 -16.39 4.59
C GLN A 278 -9.08 -17.47 4.00
N ASP A 279 -9.03 -18.69 4.52
CA ASP A 279 -9.86 -19.83 4.07
C ASP A 279 -9.84 -20.06 2.53
N GLY A 280 -8.73 -19.74 1.87
CA GLY A 280 -8.53 -19.80 0.42
C GLY A 280 -8.97 -18.56 -0.36
N LYS A 281 -9.40 -17.49 0.33
CA LYS A 281 -9.87 -16.23 -0.26
C LYS A 281 -8.94 -15.06 0.04
N PHE A 282 -8.49 -14.37 -0.99
CA PHE A 282 -7.56 -13.25 -0.94
C PHE A 282 -8.27 -11.90 -0.88
N THR A 283 -7.69 -10.97 -0.11
CA THR A 283 -8.08 -9.55 -0.01
C THR A 283 -6.90 -8.68 -0.45
N PHE A 284 -7.15 -7.70 -1.32
CA PHE A 284 -6.14 -6.74 -1.77
C PHE A 284 -5.95 -5.62 -0.73
N LEU A 285 -4.70 -5.36 -0.34
CA LEU A 285 -4.36 -4.34 0.68
C LEU A 285 -3.46 -3.25 0.07
N PRO A 286 -3.79 -1.96 0.26
CA PRO A 286 -3.00 -0.83 -0.25
C PRO A 286 -1.66 -0.64 0.50
N TRP A 287 -0.64 -0.15 -0.19
CA TRP A 287 0.70 0.12 0.36
C TRP A 287 1.46 1.15 -0.50
N ASP A 288 2.38 1.94 0.10
CA ASP A 288 3.27 2.91 -0.58
C ASP A 288 2.54 3.84 -1.57
N HIS A 289 1.85 4.85 -1.02
CA HIS A 289 1.01 5.76 -1.81
C HIS A 289 1.61 7.17 -2.02
N ASN A 290 2.91 7.36 -1.76
CA ASN A 290 3.59 8.66 -1.90
C ASN A 290 3.57 9.22 -3.34
N MET A 291 3.58 8.35 -4.36
CA MET A 291 3.53 8.76 -5.78
C MET A 291 2.09 8.91 -6.34
N SER A 292 1.08 8.92 -5.47
CA SER A 292 -0.31 9.23 -5.85
C SER A 292 -0.45 10.70 -6.28
N PHE A 293 -1.65 11.10 -6.69
CA PHE A 293 -1.91 12.44 -7.24
C PHE A 293 -1.04 12.77 -8.45
N ALA A 294 -0.97 11.81 -9.40
CA ALA A 294 -0.13 11.86 -10.59
C ALA A 294 1.39 12.02 -10.30
N GLY A 295 1.87 11.66 -9.10
CA GLY A 295 3.28 11.78 -8.72
C GLY A 295 4.23 10.93 -9.58
N MET A 296 3.80 9.75 -10.03
CA MET A 296 4.54 8.92 -11.00
C MET A 296 3.87 8.95 -12.38
N MET A 297 4.12 9.99 -13.19
CA MET A 297 3.55 10.10 -14.54
C MET A 297 4.57 10.50 -15.61
N GLY A 298 4.39 9.98 -16.83
CA GLY A 298 5.16 10.34 -18.03
C GLY A 298 4.31 10.89 -19.18
N SER A 299 3.01 11.07 -18.98
CA SER A 299 2.07 11.68 -19.93
C SER A 299 1.00 12.49 -19.17
N ASP A 300 0.12 13.19 -19.89
CA ASP A 300 -0.84 14.12 -19.28
C ASP A 300 -1.90 13.37 -18.45
N PRO A 301 -2.10 13.69 -17.15
CA PRO A 301 -3.07 12.99 -16.30
C PRO A 301 -4.55 13.09 -16.75
N SER A 302 -4.88 13.98 -17.70
CA SER A 302 -6.17 14.00 -18.38
C SER A 302 -6.38 12.80 -19.33
N GLU A 303 -5.30 12.14 -19.77
CA GLU A 303 -5.32 10.96 -20.64
C GLU A 303 -5.67 9.66 -19.89
N LEU A 304 -5.61 9.63 -18.55
CA LEU A 304 -5.94 8.43 -17.76
C LEU A 304 -7.45 8.14 -17.84
N LEU A 305 -7.82 7.22 -18.73
CA LEU A 305 -9.20 6.82 -18.95
C LEU A 305 -9.68 5.83 -17.88
N ILE A 306 -10.93 5.99 -17.41
CA ILE A 306 -11.42 5.24 -16.25
C ILE A 306 -11.70 3.76 -16.53
N ASP A 307 -12.00 3.36 -17.77
CA ASP A 307 -12.24 1.95 -18.16
C ASP A 307 -11.00 1.26 -18.75
N GLU A 308 -9.84 1.93 -18.83
CA GLU A 308 -8.53 1.35 -19.14
C GLU A 308 -7.39 1.99 -18.31
N PRO A 309 -7.49 1.99 -16.95
CA PRO A 309 -6.67 2.84 -16.08
C PRO A 309 -5.27 2.26 -15.79
N THR A 310 -4.61 1.69 -16.79
CA THR A 310 -3.38 0.89 -16.66
C THR A 310 -2.19 1.53 -17.39
N ALA A 311 -0.98 1.35 -16.87
CA ALA A 311 0.26 1.76 -17.53
C ALA A 311 0.71 0.73 -18.58
N GLY A 312 -0.05 0.66 -19.68
CA GLY A 312 0.07 -0.35 -20.74
C GLY A 312 -1.22 -1.16 -20.90
N ALA A 313 -1.22 -2.15 -21.80
CA ALA A 313 -2.44 -2.84 -22.17
C ALA A 313 -3.10 -3.58 -20.99
N VAL A 314 -4.42 -3.41 -20.85
CA VAL A 314 -5.24 -3.86 -19.72
C VAL A 314 -5.13 -5.37 -19.49
N GLU A 315 -4.96 -6.15 -20.57
CA GLU A 315 -4.75 -7.61 -20.51
C GLU A 315 -3.50 -8.04 -19.73
N ASN A 316 -2.51 -7.17 -19.54
CA ASN A 316 -1.34 -7.43 -18.69
C ASN A 316 -1.59 -7.22 -17.20
N PHE A 317 -2.80 -6.78 -16.83
CA PHE A 317 -3.23 -6.53 -15.45
C PHE A 317 -4.49 -7.35 -15.15
N PRO A 318 -4.40 -8.69 -14.98
CA PRO A 318 -5.55 -9.58 -14.89
C PRO A 318 -6.64 -9.19 -13.88
N LEU A 319 -6.30 -8.54 -12.75
CA LEU A 319 -7.33 -8.01 -11.84
C LEU A 319 -8.13 -6.84 -12.44
N VAL A 320 -7.48 -5.94 -13.17
CA VAL A 320 -8.16 -4.82 -13.86
C VAL A 320 -8.99 -5.35 -15.02
N ASP A 321 -8.43 -6.22 -15.86
CA ASP A 321 -9.17 -6.83 -16.97
C ASP A 321 -10.39 -7.59 -16.46
N TYR A 322 -10.24 -8.44 -15.44
CA TYR A 322 -11.34 -9.22 -14.90
C TYR A 322 -12.54 -8.37 -14.45
N VAL A 323 -12.29 -7.27 -13.72
CA VAL A 323 -13.39 -6.43 -13.21
C VAL A 323 -13.94 -5.46 -14.25
N LEU A 324 -13.14 -5.00 -15.21
CA LEU A 324 -13.58 -4.05 -16.25
C LEU A 324 -14.11 -4.74 -17.52
N SER A 325 -13.80 -6.02 -17.76
CA SER A 325 -14.42 -6.84 -18.81
C SER A 325 -15.79 -7.43 -18.40
N ASN A 326 -16.20 -7.25 -17.13
CA ASN A 326 -17.51 -7.65 -16.62
C ASN A 326 -18.43 -6.43 -16.43
N ASP A 327 -19.53 -6.35 -17.19
CA ASP A 327 -20.49 -5.23 -17.16
C ASP A 327 -21.08 -4.95 -15.76
N ASP A 328 -21.37 -6.00 -14.96
CA ASP A 328 -21.93 -5.84 -13.61
C ASP A 328 -20.89 -5.25 -12.64
N TYR A 329 -19.61 -5.67 -12.74
CA TYR A 329 -18.52 -5.12 -11.94
C TYR A 329 -18.10 -3.73 -12.40
N LYS A 330 -18.07 -3.45 -13.71
CA LYS A 330 -17.87 -2.09 -14.24
C LYS A 330 -18.95 -1.12 -13.74
N GLN A 331 -20.21 -1.55 -13.65
CA GLN A 331 -21.27 -0.70 -13.11
C GLN A 331 -21.09 -0.40 -11.60
N ILE A 332 -20.53 -1.34 -10.82
CA ILE A 332 -20.21 -1.12 -9.40
C ILE A 332 -18.98 -0.23 -9.27
N TYR A 333 -17.94 -0.49 -10.06
CA TYR A 333 -16.75 0.34 -10.19
C TYR A 333 -17.09 1.81 -10.46
N HIS A 334 -17.93 2.11 -11.46
CA HIS A 334 -18.36 3.49 -11.75
C HIS A 334 -19.09 4.16 -10.58
N GLN A 335 -19.80 3.41 -9.74
CA GLN A 335 -20.40 3.96 -8.52
C GLN A 335 -19.33 4.33 -7.49
N TYR A 336 -18.29 3.50 -7.31
CA TYR A 336 -17.16 3.83 -6.44
C TYR A 336 -16.26 4.95 -7.00
N VAL A 337 -16.14 5.09 -8.32
CA VAL A 337 -15.46 6.23 -8.95
C VAL A 337 -16.24 7.53 -8.66
N GLN A 338 -17.57 7.53 -8.82
CA GLN A 338 -18.41 8.68 -8.44
C GLN A 338 -18.32 8.96 -6.93
N GLU A 339 -18.36 7.95 -6.07
CA GLU A 339 -18.22 8.13 -4.61
C GLU A 339 -16.86 8.74 -4.26
N THR A 340 -15.79 8.36 -4.95
CA THR A 340 -14.46 8.96 -4.80
C THR A 340 -14.43 10.42 -5.26
N VAL A 341 -15.12 10.76 -6.37
CA VAL A 341 -15.30 12.15 -6.83
C VAL A 341 -16.03 12.98 -5.77
N ASP A 342 -17.17 12.49 -5.28
CA ASP A 342 -18.00 13.16 -4.27
C ASP A 342 -17.23 13.37 -2.94
N LEU A 343 -16.32 12.45 -2.56
CA LEU A 343 -15.44 12.59 -1.39
C LEU A 343 -14.36 13.68 -1.56
N LEU A 344 -14.07 14.10 -2.80
CA LEU A 344 -13.07 15.10 -3.16
C LEU A 344 -13.67 16.49 -3.45
N ASP A 345 -14.99 16.67 -3.36
CA ASP A 345 -15.69 17.96 -3.59
C ASP A 345 -15.10 19.15 -2.81
N ASN A 346 -14.53 18.91 -1.62
CA ASN A 346 -13.92 19.94 -0.75
C ASN A 346 -12.41 19.72 -0.56
N PHE A 347 -11.73 19.15 -1.57
CA PHE A 347 -10.31 18.77 -1.48
C PHE A 347 -9.39 19.96 -1.11
N GLU A 348 -9.59 21.14 -1.69
CA GLU A 348 -8.84 22.35 -1.33
C GLU A 348 -9.00 22.73 0.16
N GLU A 349 -10.20 22.59 0.73
CA GLU A 349 -10.42 22.83 2.17
C GLU A 349 -9.66 21.80 3.03
N ARG A 350 -9.56 20.54 2.59
CA ARG A 350 -8.79 19.51 3.31
C ARG A 350 -7.28 19.73 3.20
N VAL A 351 -6.77 20.10 2.02
CA VAL A 351 -5.36 20.48 1.82
C VAL A 351 -5.00 21.68 2.70
N ASN A 352 -5.80 22.74 2.70
CA ASN A 352 -5.63 23.88 3.62
C ASN A 352 -5.68 23.44 5.10
N SER A 353 -6.54 22.50 5.47
CA SER A 353 -6.58 21.96 6.84
C SER A 353 -5.30 21.20 7.21
N LEU A 354 -4.66 20.52 6.26
CA LEU A 354 -3.37 19.85 6.49
C LEU A 354 -2.22 20.84 6.50
N GLU A 355 -2.21 21.86 5.64
CA GLU A 355 -1.24 22.97 5.69
C GLU A 355 -1.24 23.64 7.08
N ASN A 356 -2.43 23.91 7.65
CA ASN A 356 -2.55 24.48 9.00
C ASN A 356 -2.05 23.53 10.11
N LEU A 357 -2.02 22.21 9.88
CA LEU A 357 -1.48 21.22 10.81
C LEU A 357 0.04 21.11 10.67
N ILE A 358 0.56 20.99 9.45
CA ILE A 358 1.95 20.58 9.18
C ILE A 358 2.88 21.71 8.75
N GLY A 359 2.36 22.85 8.29
CA GLY A 359 3.17 23.90 7.65
C GLY A 359 4.33 24.40 8.51
N THR A 360 4.11 24.63 9.81
CA THR A 360 5.19 25.00 10.74
C THR A 360 6.21 23.88 10.95
N ALA A 361 5.83 22.60 10.86
CA ALA A 361 6.79 21.50 10.97
C ALA A 361 7.62 21.36 9.68
N VAL A 362 7.01 21.54 8.51
CA VAL A 362 7.70 21.58 7.20
C VAL A 362 8.65 22.79 7.11
N GLU A 363 8.24 23.98 7.56
CA GLU A 363 9.09 25.18 7.57
C GLU A 363 10.34 25.01 8.46
N ASN A 364 10.24 24.21 9.53
CA ASN A 364 11.32 23.99 10.49
C ASN A 364 12.04 22.64 10.29
N ASP A 365 11.77 21.89 9.22
CA ASP A 365 12.42 20.60 8.96
C ASP A 365 13.88 20.82 8.50
N PRO A 366 14.90 20.42 9.29
CA PRO A 366 16.30 20.72 9.01
C PRO A 366 16.90 19.84 7.90
N THR A 367 16.23 18.78 7.47
CA THR A 367 16.72 17.85 6.43
C THR A 367 15.79 17.76 5.22
N ALA A 368 14.81 18.67 5.10
CA ALA A 368 13.81 18.67 4.05
C ALA A 368 14.37 18.52 2.63
N PHE A 369 13.71 17.71 1.79
CA PHE A 369 14.02 17.62 0.36
C PHE A 369 13.61 18.88 -0.43
N TYR A 370 12.56 19.56 0.04
CA TYR A 370 11.93 20.71 -0.62
C TYR A 370 11.82 21.87 0.35
N SER A 371 11.98 23.10 -0.14
CA SER A 371 11.79 24.31 0.65
C SER A 371 10.32 24.54 1.00
N TYR A 372 10.06 25.38 2.01
CA TYR A 372 8.70 25.77 2.37
C TYR A 372 7.95 26.51 1.24
N GLU A 373 8.67 27.22 0.36
CA GLU A 373 8.08 27.88 -0.81
C GLU A 373 7.62 26.84 -1.85
N GLU A 374 8.42 25.79 -2.09
CA GLU A 374 8.07 24.67 -2.97
C GLU A 374 6.91 23.84 -2.41
N PHE A 375 6.89 23.56 -1.10
CA PHE A 375 5.76 22.95 -0.40
C PHE A 375 4.47 23.76 -0.62
N THR A 376 4.51 25.06 -0.34
CA THR A 376 3.34 25.96 -0.48
C THR A 376 2.89 26.05 -1.95
N ALA A 377 3.81 26.00 -2.89
CA ALA A 377 3.51 25.99 -4.33
C ALA A 377 2.84 24.67 -4.77
N ASN A 378 3.31 23.53 -4.26
CA ASN A 378 2.86 22.20 -4.68
C ASN A 378 1.56 21.73 -4.01
N ILE A 379 1.22 22.21 -2.80
CA ILE A 379 -0.13 21.99 -2.26
C ILE A 379 -1.21 22.71 -3.09
N GLY A 380 -0.86 23.80 -3.77
CA GLY A 380 -1.73 24.54 -4.68
C GLY A 380 -1.73 23.98 -6.11
N ASP A 381 -1.48 24.87 -7.07
CA ASP A 381 -1.59 24.57 -8.51
C ASP A 381 -0.23 24.37 -9.22
N GLN A 382 0.90 24.55 -8.54
CA GLN A 382 2.21 24.60 -9.21
C GLN A 382 2.92 23.26 -9.20
N GLU A 383 3.46 22.89 -10.37
CA GLU A 383 4.41 21.78 -10.50
C GLU A 383 5.73 22.14 -9.81
N VAL A 384 6.28 21.18 -9.06
CA VAL A 384 7.61 21.24 -8.44
C VAL A 384 8.32 19.95 -8.79
N ASP A 385 9.52 20.03 -9.37
CA ASP A 385 10.35 18.87 -9.78
C ASP A 385 9.61 17.77 -10.58
N GLY A 386 8.64 18.17 -11.41
CA GLY A 386 7.82 17.25 -12.22
C GLY A 386 6.60 16.67 -11.48
N TYR A 387 6.43 16.96 -10.19
CA TYR A 387 5.26 16.57 -9.40
C TYR A 387 4.16 17.64 -9.53
N PRO A 388 2.96 17.33 -10.08
CA PRO A 388 1.89 18.32 -10.26
C PRO A 388 1.43 18.96 -8.95
N GLY A 389 0.92 20.20 -9.00
CA GLY A 389 0.29 20.81 -7.82
C GLY A 389 -0.99 20.07 -7.44
N LEU A 390 -1.18 19.74 -6.16
CA LEU A 390 -2.27 18.87 -5.68
C LEU A 390 -3.67 19.41 -6.03
N VAL A 391 -3.98 20.64 -5.63
CA VAL A 391 -5.31 21.24 -5.86
C VAL A 391 -5.56 21.46 -7.36
N GLY A 392 -4.54 21.92 -8.08
CA GLY A 392 -4.62 22.12 -9.53
C GLY A 392 -4.85 20.81 -10.29
N PHE A 393 -4.13 19.74 -9.92
CA PHE A 393 -4.31 18.41 -10.49
C PHE A 393 -5.72 17.88 -10.21
N ILE A 394 -6.15 17.82 -8.95
CA ILE A 394 -7.46 17.25 -8.59
C ILE A 394 -8.61 18.03 -9.20
N THR A 395 -8.55 19.37 -9.22
CA THR A 395 -9.59 20.21 -9.86
C THR A 395 -9.80 19.83 -11.33
N ASN A 396 -8.72 19.69 -12.10
CA ASN A 396 -8.81 19.27 -13.50
C ASN A 396 -9.21 17.79 -13.64
N ARG A 397 -8.71 16.92 -12.75
CA ARG A 397 -8.94 15.47 -12.79
C ARG A 397 -10.41 15.11 -12.53
N LEU A 398 -11.05 15.75 -11.56
CA LEU A 398 -12.47 15.51 -11.25
C LEU A 398 -13.37 15.91 -12.42
N GLU A 399 -13.09 17.03 -13.10
CA GLU A 399 -13.84 17.41 -14.31
C GLU A 399 -13.74 16.34 -15.41
N HIS A 400 -12.54 15.82 -15.68
CA HIS A 400 -12.32 14.79 -16.70
C HIS A 400 -12.94 13.44 -16.32
N VAL A 401 -12.89 13.04 -15.04
CA VAL A 401 -13.54 11.81 -14.55
C VAL A 401 -15.06 11.94 -14.65
N GLN A 402 -15.64 13.09 -14.27
CA GLN A 402 -17.08 13.32 -14.38
C GLN A 402 -17.55 13.29 -15.84
N GLN A 403 -16.84 13.94 -16.76
CA GLN A 403 -17.14 13.89 -18.20
C GLN A 403 -17.07 12.47 -18.79
N GLN A 404 -16.24 11.58 -18.23
CA GLN A 404 -16.19 10.16 -18.62
C GLN A 404 -17.40 9.38 -18.07
N LEU A 405 -17.74 9.57 -16.80
CA LEU A 405 -18.93 8.95 -16.17
C LEU A 405 -20.23 9.37 -16.87
N ASP A 406 -20.35 10.64 -17.26
CA ASP A 406 -21.51 11.18 -17.99
C ASP A 406 -21.50 10.82 -19.49
N GLY A 407 -20.41 10.25 -20.00
CA GLY A 407 -20.24 9.87 -21.41
C GLY A 407 -20.10 11.05 -22.36
N GLU A 408 -19.65 12.22 -21.87
CA GLU A 408 -19.35 13.40 -22.68
C GLU A 408 -18.00 13.26 -23.42
N ILE A 409 -17.04 12.60 -22.78
CA ILE A 409 -15.76 12.15 -23.39
C ILE A 409 -15.61 10.63 -23.27
N ALA A 410 -14.62 10.06 -23.95
CA ALA A 410 -14.40 8.62 -23.96
C ALA A 410 -13.84 8.14 -22.61
N SER A 411 -14.46 7.10 -22.02
CA SER A 411 -13.96 6.38 -20.84
C SER A 411 -13.04 5.19 -21.18
N TYR A 412 -13.03 4.79 -22.45
CA TYR A 412 -12.29 3.66 -23.04
C TYR A 412 -11.89 4.03 -24.48
N ASN A 413 -10.74 3.55 -24.95
CA ASN A 413 -10.28 3.76 -26.33
C ASN A 413 -10.05 2.42 -27.04
N ASN A 414 -9.10 1.63 -26.56
CA ASN A 414 -8.64 0.42 -27.26
C ASN A 414 -8.09 -0.68 -26.34
N GLY A 415 -8.05 -0.46 -25.02
CA GLY A 415 -7.51 -1.42 -24.06
C GLY A 415 -5.97 -1.43 -23.97
N GLU A 416 -5.29 -0.52 -24.68
CA GLU A 416 -3.82 -0.37 -24.61
C GLU A 416 -3.36 0.47 -23.40
N GLY A 417 -4.31 1.06 -22.66
CA GLY A 417 -4.06 1.90 -21.49
C GLY A 417 -3.21 3.13 -21.79
N LEU A 418 -2.63 3.71 -20.73
CA LEU A 418 -1.63 4.76 -20.82
C LEU A 418 -0.32 4.23 -21.40
N GLN A 419 -0.06 4.59 -22.66
CA GLN A 419 1.20 4.32 -23.34
C GLN A 419 2.29 5.27 -22.81
N SER A 420 3.03 4.83 -21.80
CA SER A 420 4.08 5.65 -21.18
C SER A 420 5.22 5.96 -22.16
N ASN A 421 5.57 7.24 -22.30
CA ASN A 421 6.83 7.66 -22.94
C ASN A 421 8.04 7.58 -21.99
N MET A 422 7.89 7.00 -20.80
CA MET A 422 9.01 6.69 -19.90
C MET A 422 9.96 5.70 -20.59
N PRO A 423 11.28 5.96 -20.63
CA PRO A 423 12.24 5.01 -21.17
C PRO A 423 12.20 3.72 -20.33
N ALA A 424 12.17 2.57 -21.01
CA ALA A 424 12.18 1.25 -20.37
C ALA A 424 13.56 0.97 -19.72
N GLY A 425 13.75 1.49 -18.50
CA GLY A 425 15.00 1.37 -17.76
C GLY A 425 15.15 2.40 -16.64
N GLY A 426 14.33 2.28 -15.59
CA GLY A 426 14.43 3.09 -14.37
C GLY A 426 14.02 4.56 -14.52
N MET A 427 14.02 5.28 -13.39
CA MET A 427 14.23 6.73 -13.45
C MET A 427 15.58 6.99 -14.12
N PRO A 428 15.72 8.01 -14.99
CA PRO A 428 17.03 8.38 -15.52
C PRO A 428 18.01 8.64 -14.37
N ASP A 429 19.26 8.17 -14.49
CA ASP A 429 20.34 8.54 -13.56
C ASP A 429 20.47 10.08 -13.44
N ASP A 430 20.08 10.80 -14.51
CA ASP A 430 20.03 12.25 -14.58
C ASP A 430 18.96 12.90 -13.68
N ALA A 431 17.97 12.16 -13.17
CA ALA A 431 17.02 12.67 -12.17
C ALA A 431 17.69 12.82 -10.79
N ALA A 432 18.69 11.99 -10.48
CA ALA A 432 19.58 12.22 -9.33
C ALA A 432 20.58 13.37 -9.59
N GLY A 433 20.78 13.76 -10.86
CA GLY A 433 21.63 14.87 -11.29
C GLY A 433 20.91 16.22 -11.48
N ALA A 434 19.59 16.28 -11.30
CA ALA A 434 18.77 17.46 -11.61
C ALA A 434 18.74 18.55 -10.51
N MET A 435 19.43 18.34 -9.39
CA MET A 435 19.68 19.38 -8.38
C MET A 435 20.36 20.60 -9.03
N PRO A 436 19.75 21.80 -9.00
CA PRO A 436 20.39 22.99 -9.57
C PRO A 436 21.69 23.30 -8.81
N GLN A 437 22.83 23.21 -9.48
CA GLN A 437 24.09 23.72 -8.93
C GLN A 437 24.05 25.25 -8.79
N MET A 438 23.45 25.75 -7.72
CA MET A 438 23.62 27.12 -7.25
C MET A 438 25.01 27.30 -6.63
N ASN A 439 26.06 27.25 -7.47
CA ASN A 439 27.37 27.75 -7.09
C ASN A 439 27.51 29.19 -7.61
N GLY A 440 27.39 30.15 -6.69
CA GLY A 440 27.66 31.55 -6.96
C GLY A 440 29.13 31.80 -7.30
N ASP A 441 29.38 32.89 -8.02
CA ASP A 441 30.68 33.26 -8.58
C ASP A 441 31.86 33.19 -7.58
N LEU A 442 32.88 32.39 -7.91
CA LEU A 442 34.27 32.70 -7.59
C LEU A 442 35.20 32.36 -8.76
N GLU A 443 35.85 33.39 -9.31
CA GLU A 443 36.90 33.29 -10.32
C GLU A 443 38.17 32.63 -9.74
N ASP A 444 38.74 31.63 -10.43
CA ASP A 444 40.08 31.66 -11.08
C ASP A 444 40.63 30.23 -11.34
N GLY A 445 41.52 30.05 -12.34
CA GLY A 445 42.61 29.07 -12.14
C GLY A 445 42.89 27.93 -13.14
N VAL A 446 42.59 28.04 -14.44
CA VAL A 446 43.43 27.48 -15.55
C VAL A 446 43.75 25.95 -15.60
N GLY A 447 43.21 25.29 -16.65
CA GLY A 447 43.89 24.23 -17.42
C GLY A 447 43.60 22.77 -17.03
N GLY A 448 43.24 21.84 -17.93
CA GLY A 448 43.02 21.91 -19.38
C GLY A 448 43.76 20.81 -20.15
N MET A 449 43.03 19.88 -20.78
CA MET A 449 43.45 19.14 -21.98
C MET A 449 42.26 18.41 -22.63
N GLN A 450 42.42 17.98 -23.89
CA GLN A 450 41.33 17.97 -24.85
C GLN A 450 41.37 16.73 -25.77
N ARG A 451 40.20 16.06 -25.87
CA ARG A 451 39.65 15.35 -27.05
C ARG A 451 40.14 13.97 -27.54
N ASN A 452 39.14 13.32 -28.17
CA ASN A 452 39.14 12.20 -29.13
C ASN A 452 39.49 10.81 -28.56
N GLY A 453 38.71 9.73 -28.78
CA GLY A 453 37.47 9.58 -29.55
C GLY A 453 37.69 9.10 -30.99
N GLU A 454 37.49 7.80 -31.23
CA GLU A 454 37.12 7.19 -32.51
C GLU A 454 36.61 5.75 -32.31
N GLN A 455 35.56 5.37 -33.04
CA GLN A 455 34.99 4.02 -33.05
C GLN A 455 35.70 3.14 -34.10
N MET A 456 35.74 1.82 -33.89
CA MET A 456 35.68 0.85 -35.00
C MET A 456 35.10 -0.50 -34.54
N GLN A 457 34.36 -1.13 -35.44
CA GLN A 457 33.57 -2.35 -35.23
C GLN A 457 34.04 -3.44 -36.23
N GLU A 458 33.65 -4.70 -35.99
CA GLU A 458 33.97 -5.91 -36.78
C GLU A 458 35.45 -6.35 -36.73
N GLY A 459 35.80 -7.65 -36.70
CA GLY A 459 35.00 -8.87 -36.62
C GLY A 459 35.84 -10.10 -37.01
N GLY A 460 35.52 -11.29 -36.48
CA GLY A 460 36.05 -12.58 -36.97
C GLY A 460 36.81 -13.46 -35.97
N MET A 461 36.25 -14.66 -35.69
CA MET A 461 37.02 -15.81 -35.17
C MET A 461 37.73 -16.56 -36.31
N PRO A 462 38.75 -17.37 -35.98
CA PRO A 462 38.69 -18.78 -36.37
C PRO A 462 39.12 -19.79 -35.25
N GLU A 463 38.74 -21.05 -35.44
CA GLU A 463 38.84 -22.21 -34.53
C GLU A 463 40.23 -22.92 -34.48
N VAL A 464 40.28 -24.03 -33.69
CA VAL A 464 41.29 -25.12 -33.58
C VAL A 464 42.51 -24.79 -32.68
N ASN A 465 42.87 -25.52 -31.61
CA ASN A 465 42.37 -26.78 -30.96
C ASN A 465 42.56 -26.64 -29.41
N GLY A 466 42.25 -27.58 -28.50
CA GLY A 466 41.89 -29.01 -28.57
C GLY A 466 42.88 -29.92 -27.82
N GLU A 467 42.79 -30.03 -26.48
CA GLU A 467 43.23 -31.17 -25.64
C GLU A 467 42.78 -30.96 -24.16
N GLU A 468 42.75 -32.03 -23.37
CA GLU A 468 41.97 -32.18 -22.11
C GLU A 468 42.58 -31.46 -20.87
N MET A 469 41.73 -31.01 -19.94
CA MET A 469 42.12 -30.62 -18.57
C MET A 469 41.31 -31.39 -17.50
N PRO A 470 41.92 -31.74 -16.34
CA PRO A 470 41.26 -32.50 -15.27
C PRO A 470 40.52 -31.61 -14.25
N ASP A 471 39.80 -32.28 -13.34
CA ASP A 471 38.96 -31.76 -12.27
C ASP A 471 39.42 -30.45 -11.59
N MET A 472 38.50 -29.51 -11.42
CA MET A 472 38.59 -28.45 -10.41
C MET A 472 37.52 -28.67 -9.32
N GLN A 473 37.97 -28.69 -8.07
CA GLN A 473 37.11 -28.69 -6.89
C GLN A 473 37.28 -27.37 -6.13
N GLU A 474 36.15 -26.82 -5.70
CA GLU A 474 35.95 -25.80 -4.65
C GLU A 474 36.48 -24.36 -4.83
N GLY A 475 35.53 -23.45 -4.69
CA GLY A 475 35.69 -21.99 -4.57
C GLY A 475 34.34 -21.30 -4.36
N GLY A 476 33.45 -21.92 -3.58
CA GLY A 476 32.06 -21.46 -3.41
C GLY A 476 31.93 -20.26 -2.47
N MET A 477 31.03 -19.33 -2.80
CA MET A 477 30.59 -18.29 -1.86
C MET A 477 29.69 -18.89 -0.78
N PRO A 478 29.74 -18.42 0.49
CA PRO A 478 28.84 -18.91 1.54
C PRO A 478 27.46 -18.27 1.42
N GLY A 479 26.42 -19.09 1.23
CA GLY A 479 25.03 -18.64 1.45
C GLY A 479 24.78 -18.38 2.94
N MET A 480 23.97 -17.36 3.24
CA MET A 480 23.55 -17.07 4.61
C MET A 480 22.74 -18.25 5.18
N ARG A 481 22.99 -18.58 6.46
CA ARG A 481 22.26 -19.63 7.16
C ARG A 481 21.07 -19.06 7.91
N GLN A 482 19.92 -19.66 7.66
CA GLN A 482 18.77 -19.68 8.55
C GLN A 482 19.15 -20.43 9.84
N GLU A 483 19.13 -19.77 11.01
CA GLU A 483 19.26 -20.42 12.33
C GLU A 483 17.98 -20.21 13.15
N GLY A 484 17.56 -21.27 13.87
CA GLY A 484 16.22 -21.38 14.44
C GLY A 484 16.08 -21.05 15.93
N MET A 485 14.89 -20.60 16.31
CA MET A 485 14.48 -20.29 17.68
C MET A 485 14.34 -21.53 18.59
N PRO A 486 14.76 -21.49 19.88
CA PRO A 486 14.57 -22.58 20.83
C PRO A 486 13.34 -22.43 21.76
N GLY A 487 12.36 -23.34 21.61
CA GLY A 487 11.59 -23.95 22.70
C GLY A 487 10.73 -23.08 23.66
N ARG A 488 9.43 -22.92 23.36
CA ARG A 488 8.43 -22.31 24.25
C ARG A 488 7.97 -23.30 25.35
N MET A 489 7.96 -22.89 26.62
CA MET A 489 7.42 -23.68 27.74
C MET A 489 5.88 -23.65 27.80
N GLN A 490 5.28 -24.73 28.32
CA GLN A 490 3.83 -24.84 28.51
C GLN A 490 3.28 -23.93 29.62
N GLY A 491 2.46 -22.95 29.23
CA GLY A 491 1.48 -22.30 30.12
C GLY A 491 0.14 -23.04 30.15
N THR A 492 -0.55 -23.01 31.30
CA THR A 492 -1.72 -23.86 31.56
C THR A 492 -3.05 -23.21 31.19
N ASN A 493 -3.87 -23.91 30.38
CA ASN A 493 -5.25 -23.54 30.05
C ASN A 493 -6.12 -23.26 31.29
N GLN A 494 -6.66 -22.04 31.39
CA GLN A 494 -7.87 -21.74 32.18
C GLN A 494 -8.96 -21.02 31.35
N ASP A 495 -8.59 -20.10 30.44
CA ASP A 495 -9.57 -19.31 29.68
C ASP A 495 -10.34 -20.10 28.61
N ALA A 496 -9.70 -21.12 28.00
CA ALA A 496 -10.35 -22.02 27.04
C ALA A 496 -11.63 -22.70 27.58
N THR A 497 -11.75 -22.83 28.90
CA THR A 497 -12.92 -23.44 29.58
C THR A 497 -14.09 -22.48 29.86
N GLU A 498 -13.94 -21.18 29.64
CA GLU A 498 -15.04 -20.20 29.77
C GLU A 498 -15.75 -20.03 28.41
N ASN A 499 -15.00 -19.82 27.32
CA ASN A 499 -15.57 -19.68 25.97
C ASN A 499 -16.39 -20.90 25.53
N GLN A 500 -15.91 -22.12 25.79
CA GLN A 500 -16.67 -23.35 25.50
C GLN A 500 -18.02 -23.46 26.25
N LYS A 501 -18.14 -22.85 27.44
CA LYS A 501 -19.43 -22.80 28.17
C LYS A 501 -20.36 -21.77 27.54
N PHE A 502 -19.84 -20.64 27.07
CA PHE A 502 -20.63 -19.60 26.41
C PHE A 502 -21.25 -20.12 25.11
N GLU A 503 -20.45 -20.72 24.23
CA GLU A 503 -20.93 -21.29 22.96
C GLU A 503 -22.01 -22.37 23.17
N PHE A 504 -21.83 -23.25 24.15
CA PHE A 504 -22.82 -24.27 24.49
C PHE A 504 -24.20 -23.67 24.79
N TRP A 505 -24.25 -22.56 25.54
CA TRP A 505 -25.52 -21.89 25.84
C TRP A 505 -26.12 -21.17 24.63
N VAL A 506 -25.30 -20.59 23.74
CA VAL A 506 -25.76 -19.98 22.48
C VAL A 506 -26.46 -21.02 21.59
N VAL A 507 -25.87 -22.21 21.45
CA VAL A 507 -26.48 -23.32 20.68
C VAL A 507 -27.80 -23.79 21.32
N VAL A 508 -27.84 -23.98 22.64
CA VAL A 508 -29.05 -24.40 23.37
C VAL A 508 -30.20 -23.40 23.19
N ILE A 509 -29.93 -22.10 23.33
CA ILE A 509 -30.93 -21.04 23.16
C ILE A 509 -31.44 -21.01 21.71
N SER A 510 -30.54 -21.15 20.73
CA SER A 510 -30.89 -21.15 19.30
C SER A 510 -31.84 -22.30 18.93
N VAL A 511 -31.60 -23.50 19.46
CA VAL A 511 -32.49 -24.67 19.26
C VAL A 511 -33.87 -24.44 19.89
N ILE A 512 -33.95 -23.82 21.08
CA ILE A 512 -35.22 -23.50 21.73
C ILE A 512 -36.04 -22.50 20.89
N VAL A 513 -35.40 -21.47 20.35
CA VAL A 513 -36.05 -20.46 19.48
C VAL A 513 -36.57 -21.10 18.20
N LEU A 514 -35.81 -22.01 17.58
CA LEU A 514 -36.24 -22.75 16.40
C LEU A 514 -37.49 -23.61 16.67
N ILE A 515 -37.50 -24.36 17.78
CA ILE A 515 -38.65 -25.18 18.19
C ILE A 515 -39.88 -24.32 18.46
N CYS A 516 -39.73 -23.20 19.16
CA CYS A 516 -40.83 -22.26 19.42
C CYS A 516 -41.40 -21.69 18.12
N SER A 517 -40.55 -21.37 17.15
CA SER A 517 -40.94 -20.86 15.83
C SER A 517 -41.75 -21.89 15.03
N ILE A 518 -41.32 -23.16 15.04
CA ILE A 518 -42.04 -24.28 14.39
C ILE A 518 -43.40 -24.52 15.06
N LEU A 519 -43.48 -24.43 16.39
CA LEU A 519 -44.74 -24.56 17.12
C LEU A 519 -45.69 -23.40 16.81
N PHE A 520 -45.19 -22.16 16.75
CA PHE A 520 -45.97 -20.98 16.41
C PHE A 520 -46.59 -21.07 15.00
N VAL A 521 -45.80 -21.45 14.00
CA VAL A 521 -46.27 -21.66 12.61
C VAL A 521 -47.34 -22.76 12.53
N ASN A 522 -47.20 -23.84 13.29
CA ASN A 522 -48.18 -24.94 13.32
C ASN A 522 -49.46 -24.58 14.08
N LEU A 523 -49.38 -23.76 15.14
CA LEU A 523 -50.55 -23.23 15.84
C LEU A 523 -51.35 -22.27 14.94
N PHE A 524 -50.68 -21.36 14.22
CA PHE A 524 -51.36 -20.41 13.33
C PHE A 524 -52.00 -21.07 12.10
N LYS A 525 -51.40 -22.12 11.53
CA LYS A 525 -52.01 -22.92 10.45
C LYS A 525 -53.32 -23.59 10.86
N ARG A 526 -53.60 -23.74 12.16
CA ARG A 526 -54.81 -24.40 12.68
C ARG A 526 -55.99 -23.44 12.90
N TYR A 527 -55.78 -22.13 12.79
CA TYR A 527 -56.82 -21.10 13.03
C TYR A 527 -57.48 -20.57 11.74
N HIS A 528 -57.08 -21.08 10.57
CA HIS A 528 -57.60 -20.66 9.25
C HIS A 528 -58.05 -21.85 8.38
N ARG A 529 -58.76 -22.82 8.99
CA ARG A 529 -59.57 -23.83 8.29
C ARG A 529 -61.03 -23.71 8.71
#